data_AF-A0A418F8A2-F1
#
_entry.id   AF-A0A418F8A2-F1
#
_cell.length_a   1.000
_cell.length_b   1.000
_cell.length_c   1.000
_cell.angle_alpha   90.00
_cell.angle_beta   90.00
_cell.angle_gamma   90.00
#
_symmetry.space_group_name_H-M   'P 1'
#
loop_
_entity.id
_entity.type
_entity.pdbx_description
1 polymer ?
#
loop_
_entity_poly.entity_id
_entity_poly.type
_entity_poly.pdbx_seq_one_letter_code
_entity_poly.pdbx_strand_id
1 'polypeptide(L)'
;MAANSKDPNIQLLVFNGHKKGFRVWTQKFVQHLKALTTAKVGLWLANQTSRPKPKITFEDWLSGEPPAFKLLSKVLPDAFTQQFKDAFGEDQPVHLLWAAVEKRYGESNVNTVKTLVGHLISTANNDFPNLEVLFCDLVSARNTINVHTQKYLGRDMISEDLIVALVLGVLPNEYFGAQISLDEKGFNLVDVEAKLIGIFGTKSKKVIMGMGR
;
A
#
# COMPACT_ATOMS: atom_id res chain seq x y z
N MET A 1 -25.72 -36.64 -14.98
CA MET A 1 -26.20 -35.25 -15.18
C MET A 1 -25.47 -34.37 -14.18
N ALA A 2 -24.58 -33.50 -14.64
CA ALA A 2 -23.78 -32.65 -13.76
C ALA A 2 -24.64 -31.51 -13.19
N ALA A 3 -24.80 -31.48 -11.87
CA ALA A 3 -25.49 -30.41 -11.16
C ALA A 3 -24.76 -29.09 -11.43
N ASN A 4 -25.41 -28.24 -12.23
CA ASN A 4 -24.98 -26.90 -12.54
C ASN A 4 -25.20 -26.03 -11.29
N SER A 5 -24.25 -26.08 -10.36
CA SER A 5 -24.25 -25.25 -9.14
C SER A 5 -24.05 -23.78 -9.55
N LYS A 6 -25.14 -23.09 -9.85
CA LYS A 6 -25.21 -21.62 -9.84
C LYS A 6 -25.04 -21.17 -8.39
N ASP A 7 -23.79 -20.96 -7.96
CA ASP A 7 -23.51 -20.30 -6.70
C ASP A 7 -23.91 -18.81 -6.85
N PRO A 8 -25.00 -18.35 -6.21
CA PRO A 8 -25.55 -17.01 -6.42
C PRO A 8 -24.60 -15.90 -5.94
N ASN A 9 -23.56 -16.21 -5.16
CA ASN A 9 -22.58 -15.24 -4.69
C ASN A 9 -21.54 -14.80 -5.72
N ILE A 10 -21.32 -15.57 -6.80
CA ILE A 10 -20.28 -15.22 -7.80
C ILE A 10 -20.65 -13.94 -8.58
N GLN A 11 -21.95 -13.67 -8.78
CA GLN A 11 -22.41 -12.44 -9.46
C GLN A 11 -22.08 -11.16 -8.65
N LEU A 12 -21.97 -11.26 -7.32
CA LEU A 12 -21.59 -10.14 -6.44
C LEU A 12 -20.09 -9.87 -6.44
N LEU A 13 -19.30 -10.76 -7.04
CA LEU A 13 -17.85 -10.67 -7.14
C LEU A 13 -17.41 -10.22 -8.53
N VAL A 14 -18.30 -9.75 -9.42
CA VAL A 14 -17.90 -9.26 -10.75
C VAL A 14 -17.14 -7.94 -10.61
N PHE A 15 -15.97 -7.87 -11.23
CA PHE A 15 -15.19 -6.65 -11.34
C PHE A 15 -15.67 -5.82 -12.52
N ASN A 16 -15.99 -4.55 -12.27
CA ASN A 16 -16.46 -3.62 -13.30
C ASN A 16 -15.34 -3.08 -14.22
N GLY A 17 -14.08 -3.47 -14.02
CA GLY A 17 -12.95 -3.00 -14.82
C GLY A 17 -12.39 -1.63 -14.43
N HIS A 18 -12.99 -0.92 -13.45
CA HIS A 18 -12.52 0.39 -13.02
C HIS A 18 -11.40 0.29 -11.97
N LYS A 19 -10.22 0.86 -12.27
CA LYS A 19 -9.04 0.84 -11.37
C LYS A 19 -9.33 1.32 -9.95
N LYS A 20 -10.13 2.40 -9.79
CA LYS A 20 -10.51 2.95 -8.47
C LYS A 20 -11.22 1.92 -7.57
N GLY A 21 -11.93 0.95 -8.15
CA GLY A 21 -12.63 -0.10 -7.41
C GLY A 21 -11.82 -1.37 -7.18
N PHE A 22 -10.65 -1.51 -7.80
CA PHE A 22 -9.88 -2.76 -7.83
C PHE A 22 -9.44 -3.23 -6.44
N ARG A 23 -9.02 -2.30 -5.57
CA ARG A 23 -8.61 -2.62 -4.19
C ARG A 23 -9.75 -3.23 -3.36
N VAL A 24 -10.91 -2.58 -3.39
CA VAL A 24 -12.10 -3.03 -2.65
C VAL A 24 -12.59 -4.37 -3.19
N TRP A 25 -12.61 -4.51 -4.51
CA TRP A 25 -12.96 -5.75 -5.18
C TRP A 25 -12.03 -6.90 -4.80
N THR A 26 -10.71 -6.67 -4.83
CA THR A 26 -9.69 -7.67 -4.47
C THR A 26 -9.88 -8.17 -3.05
N GLN A 27 -10.17 -7.28 -2.09
CA GLN A 27 -10.44 -7.67 -0.71
C GLN A 27 -11.67 -8.59 -0.60
N LYS A 28 -12.77 -8.25 -1.29
CA LYS A 28 -13.98 -9.08 -1.31
C LYS A 28 -13.72 -10.44 -1.95
N PHE A 29 -12.97 -10.47 -3.05
CA PHE A 29 -12.60 -11.68 -3.76
C PHE A 29 -11.75 -12.62 -2.88
N VAL A 30 -10.69 -12.08 -2.25
CA VAL A 30 -9.84 -12.85 -1.34
C VAL A 30 -10.63 -13.35 -0.12
N GLN A 31 -11.52 -12.54 0.46
CA GLN A 31 -12.38 -12.96 1.56
C GLN A 31 -13.30 -14.12 1.16
N HIS A 32 -13.89 -14.08 -0.04
CA HIS A 32 -14.72 -15.15 -0.54
C HIS A 32 -13.92 -16.46 -0.71
N LEU A 33 -12.70 -16.39 -1.25
CA LEU A 33 -11.83 -17.56 -1.37
C LEU A 33 -11.44 -18.14 0.00
N LYS A 34 -11.17 -17.29 0.99
CA LYS A 34 -10.94 -17.73 2.38
C LYS A 34 -12.17 -18.45 2.94
N ALA A 35 -13.37 -17.91 2.74
CA ALA A 35 -14.61 -18.53 3.21
C ALA A 35 -14.86 -19.90 2.56
N LEU A 36 -14.63 -20.03 1.25
CA LEU A 36 -14.70 -21.32 0.54
C LEU A 36 -13.68 -22.34 1.08
N THR A 37 -12.48 -21.87 1.43
CA THR A 37 -11.43 -22.71 2.00
C THR A 37 -11.85 -23.22 3.38
N THR A 38 -12.33 -22.33 4.26
CA THR A 38 -12.83 -22.68 5.59
C THR A 38 -14.01 -23.65 5.51
N ALA A 39 -14.95 -23.45 4.58
CA ALA A 39 -16.07 -24.35 4.37
C ALA A 39 -15.63 -25.75 3.92
N LYS A 40 -14.68 -25.84 2.99
CA LYS A 40 -14.09 -27.13 2.57
C LYS A 40 -13.35 -27.83 3.71
N VAL A 41 -12.62 -27.09 4.53
CA VAL A 41 -11.94 -27.64 5.73
C VAL A 41 -12.97 -28.13 6.75
N GLY A 42 -14.05 -27.39 6.99
CA GLY A 42 -15.14 -27.81 7.88
C GLY A 42 -15.86 -29.07 7.41
N LEU A 43 -16.16 -29.16 6.11
CA LEU A 43 -16.73 -30.37 5.49
C LEU A 43 -15.79 -31.58 5.57
N TRP A 44 -14.48 -31.36 5.49
CA TRP A 44 -13.49 -32.41 5.69
C TRP A 44 -13.42 -32.87 7.15
N LEU A 45 -13.43 -31.94 8.11
CA LEU A 45 -13.44 -32.25 9.55
C LEU A 45 -14.69 -33.03 9.98
N ALA A 46 -15.81 -32.89 9.26
CA ALA A 46 -17.05 -33.63 9.51
C ALA A 46 -17.07 -35.06 8.93
N ASN A 47 -16.19 -35.39 7.96
CA ASN A 47 -16.16 -36.67 7.23
C ASN A 47 -14.81 -37.40 7.40
N GLN A 48 -14.41 -37.68 8.65
CA GLN A 48 -13.06 -38.15 9.02
C GLN A 48 -12.71 -39.61 8.65
N THR A 49 -13.58 -40.40 8.02
CA THR A 49 -13.36 -41.86 7.98
C THR A 49 -12.39 -42.40 6.94
N SER A 50 -11.88 -41.64 5.95
CA SER A 50 -10.88 -42.22 5.01
C SER A 50 -10.00 -41.26 4.19
N ARG A 51 -10.02 -39.93 4.42
CA ARG A 51 -9.32 -38.98 3.50
C ARG A 51 -8.08 -38.34 4.12
N PRO A 52 -6.91 -38.38 3.44
CA PRO A 52 -5.72 -37.67 3.91
C PRO A 52 -5.98 -36.17 4.01
N LYS A 53 -5.35 -35.55 5.01
CA LYS A 53 -5.42 -34.11 5.32
C LYS A 53 -5.21 -33.28 4.04
N PRO A 54 -6.06 -32.28 3.72
CA PRO A 54 -5.85 -31.42 2.56
C PRO A 54 -4.50 -30.70 2.73
N LYS A 55 -3.52 -31.06 1.90
CA LYS A 55 -2.17 -30.45 1.89
C LYS A 55 -2.13 -29.06 1.24
N ILE A 56 -3.28 -28.52 0.87
CA ILE A 56 -3.38 -27.35 -0.01
C ILE A 56 -3.95 -26.18 0.81
N THR A 57 -3.13 -25.19 1.12
CA THR A 57 -3.55 -23.90 1.70
C THR A 57 -4.10 -22.96 0.61
N PHE A 58 -4.66 -21.81 1.01
CA PHE A 58 -5.11 -20.79 0.04
C PHE A 58 -3.97 -20.29 -0.87
N GLU A 59 -2.73 -20.21 -0.35
CA GLU A 59 -1.57 -19.86 -1.17
C GLU A 59 -1.30 -20.92 -2.26
N ASP A 60 -1.56 -22.20 -1.98
CA ASP A 60 -1.39 -23.29 -2.95
C ASP A 60 -2.44 -23.28 -4.08
N TRP A 61 -3.58 -22.59 -3.90
CA TRP A 61 -4.61 -22.43 -4.95
C TRP A 61 -4.22 -21.42 -6.02
N LEU A 62 -3.24 -20.57 -5.72
CA LEU A 62 -2.64 -19.67 -6.69
C LEU A 62 -1.59 -20.43 -7.52
N SER A 63 -0.99 -21.50 -7.00
CA SER A 63 0.13 -22.20 -7.65
C SER A 63 -0.25 -23.46 -8.46
N GLY A 64 -1.52 -23.87 -8.54
CA GLY A 64 -1.95 -25.11 -9.23
C GLY A 64 -3.18 -25.03 -10.14
N GLU A 65 -3.29 -25.98 -11.09
CA GLU A 65 -4.39 -26.25 -12.04
C GLU A 65 -5.64 -26.91 -11.36
N PRO A 66 -6.90 -26.69 -11.81
CA PRO A 66 -7.73 -25.56 -11.35
C PRO A 66 -9.13 -25.92 -10.79
N PRO A 67 -9.66 -25.10 -9.85
CA PRO A 67 -10.99 -24.49 -10.01
C PRO A 67 -10.99 -22.96 -10.19
N ALA A 68 -9.88 -22.27 -9.90
CA ALA A 68 -9.86 -20.81 -9.81
C ALA A 68 -9.83 -20.08 -11.17
N PHE A 69 -9.34 -20.70 -12.25
CA PHE A 69 -9.43 -20.13 -13.61
C PHE A 69 -10.89 -19.90 -14.04
N LYS A 70 -11.77 -20.90 -13.85
CA LYS A 70 -13.22 -20.78 -14.11
C LYS A 70 -13.91 -19.72 -13.26
N LEU A 71 -13.37 -19.39 -12.10
CA LEU A 71 -13.93 -18.37 -11.22
C LEU A 71 -13.45 -16.99 -11.68
N LEU A 72 -12.13 -16.80 -11.85
CA LEU A 72 -11.52 -15.55 -12.34
C LEU A 72 -12.06 -15.13 -13.72
N SER A 73 -12.22 -16.07 -14.65
CA SER A 73 -12.77 -15.79 -15.97
C SER A 73 -14.24 -15.30 -15.94
N LYS A 74 -14.97 -15.55 -14.84
CA LYS A 74 -16.35 -15.10 -14.65
C LYS A 74 -16.46 -13.75 -13.94
N VAL A 75 -15.40 -13.33 -13.24
CA VAL A 75 -15.39 -12.07 -12.48
C VAL A 75 -14.53 -10.98 -13.11
N LEU A 76 -13.69 -11.31 -14.11
CA LEU A 76 -12.91 -10.32 -14.85
C LEU A 76 -13.66 -9.82 -16.09
N PRO A 77 -13.37 -8.59 -16.59
CA PRO A 77 -14.00 -8.06 -17.80
C PRO A 77 -13.78 -8.97 -19.02
N ASP A 78 -14.81 -9.16 -19.85
CA ASP A 78 -14.77 -10.07 -21.01
C ASP A 78 -13.63 -9.74 -21.99
N ALA A 79 -13.37 -8.45 -22.23
CA ALA A 79 -12.27 -8.00 -23.08
C ALA A 79 -10.88 -8.40 -22.54
N PHE A 80 -10.73 -8.46 -21.21
CA PHE A 80 -9.52 -8.96 -20.57
C PHE A 80 -9.45 -10.49 -20.72
N THR A 81 -10.54 -11.18 -20.41
CA THR A 81 -10.62 -12.64 -20.51
C THR A 81 -10.35 -13.13 -21.94
N GLN A 82 -10.81 -12.41 -22.97
CA GLN A 82 -10.51 -12.71 -24.38
C GLN A 82 -9.03 -12.53 -24.72
N GLN A 83 -8.44 -11.37 -24.42
CA GLN A 83 -7.00 -11.14 -24.64
C GLN A 83 -6.11 -12.16 -23.93
N PHE A 84 -6.55 -12.66 -22.77
CA PHE A 84 -5.83 -13.70 -22.03
C PHE A 84 -5.97 -15.09 -22.63
N LYS A 85 -7.17 -15.47 -23.09
CA LYS A 85 -7.38 -16.73 -23.81
C LYS A 85 -6.47 -16.82 -25.03
N ASP A 86 -6.36 -15.72 -25.77
CA ASP A 86 -5.53 -15.63 -26.97
C ASP A 86 -4.02 -15.69 -26.65
N ALA A 87 -3.60 -15.19 -25.49
CA ALA A 87 -2.18 -15.07 -25.12
C ALA A 87 -1.64 -16.24 -24.28
N PHE A 88 -2.47 -16.96 -23.53
CA PHE A 88 -2.01 -17.90 -22.49
C PHE A 88 -2.62 -19.31 -22.57
N GLY A 89 -3.71 -19.57 -23.32
CA GLY A 89 -4.36 -20.89 -23.38
C GLY A 89 -5.16 -21.26 -22.12
N GLU A 90 -5.96 -22.34 -22.16
CA GLU A 90 -6.88 -22.72 -21.05
C GLU A 90 -6.20 -23.42 -19.86
N ASP A 91 -4.98 -23.92 -20.04
CA ASP A 91 -4.28 -24.77 -19.05
C ASP A 91 -3.28 -24.01 -18.16
N GLN A 92 -3.25 -22.67 -18.17
CA GLN A 92 -2.23 -21.94 -17.41
C GLN A 92 -2.52 -21.85 -15.90
N PRO A 93 -1.47 -21.82 -15.05
CA PRO A 93 -1.59 -21.62 -13.62
C PRO A 93 -2.26 -20.29 -13.22
N VAL A 94 -3.10 -20.36 -12.19
CA VAL A 94 -3.90 -19.24 -11.66
C VAL A 94 -3.05 -18.05 -11.21
N HIS A 95 -1.85 -18.27 -10.67
CA HIS A 95 -0.95 -17.19 -10.24
C HIS A 95 -0.47 -16.31 -11.40
N LEU A 96 -0.32 -16.85 -12.61
CA LEU A 96 0.09 -16.05 -13.77
C LEU A 96 -1.06 -15.14 -14.23
N LEU A 97 -2.29 -15.66 -14.20
CA LEU A 97 -3.49 -14.85 -14.44
C LEU A 97 -3.63 -13.76 -13.38
N TRP A 98 -3.44 -14.09 -12.10
CA TRP A 98 -3.48 -13.14 -11.00
C TRP A 98 -2.40 -12.05 -11.13
N ALA A 99 -1.15 -12.44 -11.38
CA ALA A 99 -0.04 -11.51 -11.59
C ALA A 99 -0.30 -10.55 -12.75
N ALA A 100 -0.97 -11.00 -13.80
CA ALA A 100 -1.25 -10.16 -14.95
C ALA A 100 -2.47 -9.24 -14.73
N VAL A 101 -3.44 -9.66 -13.93
CA VAL A 101 -4.52 -8.79 -13.39
C VAL A 101 -3.91 -7.71 -12.49
N GLU A 102 -3.04 -8.07 -11.56
CA GLU A 102 -2.30 -7.13 -10.71
C GLU A 102 -1.45 -6.17 -11.55
N LYS A 103 -0.77 -6.65 -12.60
CA LYS A 103 0.00 -5.81 -13.52
C LYS A 103 -0.87 -4.79 -14.26
N ARG A 104 -2.11 -5.14 -14.65
CA ARG A 104 -2.98 -4.26 -15.45
C ARG A 104 -3.84 -3.32 -14.60
N TYR A 105 -4.34 -3.81 -13.47
CA TYR A 105 -5.32 -3.12 -12.63
C TYR A 105 -4.82 -2.79 -11.23
N GLY A 106 -3.77 -3.46 -10.75
CA GLY A 106 -3.15 -3.14 -9.47
C GLY A 106 -2.59 -1.72 -9.46
N GLU A 107 -2.74 -1.06 -8.31
CA GLU A 107 -1.95 0.12 -8.02
C GLU A 107 -0.50 -0.34 -7.85
N SER A 108 0.39 0.12 -8.74
CA SER A 108 1.82 -0.12 -8.60
C SER A 108 2.26 0.44 -7.25
N ASN A 109 2.67 -0.43 -6.34
CA ASN A 109 3.19 -0.06 -5.03
C ASN A 109 4.37 0.92 -5.16
N VAL A 110 5.25 0.72 -6.13
CA VAL A 110 6.36 1.63 -6.46
C VAL A 110 5.84 3.00 -6.90
N ASN A 111 4.79 3.07 -7.72
CA ASN A 111 4.19 4.36 -8.10
C ASN A 111 3.51 5.04 -6.91
N THR A 112 2.85 4.29 -6.03
CA THR A 112 2.25 4.83 -4.81
C THR A 112 3.34 5.42 -3.90
N VAL A 113 4.42 4.68 -3.64
CA VAL A 113 5.57 5.18 -2.87
C VAL A 113 6.20 6.40 -3.55
N LYS A 114 6.41 6.37 -4.88
CA LYS A 114 6.93 7.51 -5.65
C LYS A 114 6.08 8.76 -5.46
N THR A 115 4.76 8.63 -5.56
CA THR A 115 3.82 9.75 -5.36
C THR A 115 3.86 10.26 -3.91
N LEU A 116 3.88 9.37 -2.92
CA LEU A 116 3.95 9.75 -1.51
C LEU A 116 5.27 10.44 -1.14
N VAL A 117 6.40 9.96 -1.65
CA VAL A 117 7.71 10.60 -1.47
C VAL A 117 7.75 11.96 -2.17
N GLY A 118 7.17 12.06 -3.38
CA GLY A 118 6.99 13.33 -4.07
C GLY A 118 6.17 14.33 -3.23
N HIS A 119 5.09 13.86 -2.60
CA HIS A 119 4.29 14.67 -1.68
C HIS A 119 5.12 15.13 -0.48
N LEU A 120 5.85 14.24 0.19
CA LEU A 120 6.73 14.57 1.32
C LEU A 120 7.71 15.71 0.98
N ILE A 121 8.41 15.58 -0.15
CA ILE A 121 9.36 16.60 -0.63
C ILE A 121 8.62 17.92 -0.92
N SER A 122 7.45 17.86 -1.56
CA SER A 122 6.67 19.06 -1.84
C SER A 122 6.17 19.74 -0.56
N THR A 123 5.78 18.99 0.46
CA THR A 123 5.33 19.50 1.76
C THR A 123 6.43 20.32 2.43
N ALA A 124 7.68 19.84 2.41
CA ALA A 124 8.82 20.60 2.95
C ALA A 124 9.06 21.92 2.18
N ASN A 125 8.90 21.88 0.85
CA ASN A 125 9.23 23.02 -0.01
C ASN A 125 8.10 24.04 -0.17
N ASN A 126 6.84 23.66 0.07
CA ASN A 126 5.70 24.57 -0.03
C ASN A 126 5.69 25.59 1.12
N ASP A 127 4.83 26.60 0.99
CA ASP A 127 4.56 27.54 2.07
C ASP A 127 3.85 26.82 3.23
N PHE A 128 4.27 27.15 4.45
CA PHE A 128 3.69 26.67 5.69
C PHE A 128 3.35 27.84 6.62
N PRO A 129 2.26 27.74 7.41
CA PRO A 129 1.81 28.81 8.29
C PRO A 129 2.71 28.99 9.51
N ASN A 130 3.28 27.91 10.03
CA ASN A 130 4.28 27.87 11.10
C ASN A 130 4.98 26.50 11.12
N LEU A 131 5.99 26.35 11.97
CA LEU A 131 6.80 25.14 12.06
C LEU A 131 6.06 23.94 12.65
N GLU A 132 5.18 24.13 13.64
CA GLU A 132 4.39 23.04 14.23
C GLU A 132 3.54 22.33 13.16
N VAL A 133 2.89 23.12 12.29
CA VAL A 133 2.11 22.57 11.18
C VAL A 133 3.00 21.84 10.18
N LEU A 134 4.16 22.41 9.83
CA LEU A 134 5.10 21.76 8.92
C LEU A 134 5.59 20.40 9.46
N PHE A 135 6.03 20.35 10.71
CA PHE A 135 6.48 19.11 11.35
C PHE A 135 5.36 18.08 11.41
N CYS A 136 4.15 18.48 11.82
CA CYS A 136 2.99 17.61 11.85
C CYS A 136 2.68 17.00 10.46
N ASP A 137 2.66 17.82 9.41
CA ASP A 137 2.39 17.36 8.04
C ASP A 137 3.47 16.41 7.52
N LEU A 138 4.75 16.70 7.79
CA LEU A 138 5.87 15.84 7.40
C LEU A 138 5.89 14.52 8.16
N VAL A 139 5.60 14.52 9.46
CA VAL A 139 5.46 13.31 10.28
C VAL A 139 4.29 12.46 9.79
N SER A 140 3.16 13.08 9.44
CA SER A 140 2.01 12.39 8.85
C SER A 140 2.35 11.75 7.50
N ALA A 141 3.07 12.48 6.62
CA ALA A 141 3.54 11.97 5.35
C ALA A 141 4.53 10.80 5.53
N ARG A 142 5.50 10.92 6.45
CA ARG A 142 6.44 9.86 6.84
C ARG A 142 5.69 8.61 7.27
N ASN A 143 4.76 8.73 8.21
CA ASN A 143 4.01 7.61 8.75
C ASN A 143 3.19 6.91 7.64
N THR A 144 2.59 7.67 6.73
CA THR A 144 1.88 7.12 5.58
C THR A 144 2.81 6.32 4.66
N ILE A 145 4.01 6.84 4.39
CA ILE A 145 5.03 6.13 3.59
C ILE A 145 5.48 4.86 4.32
N ASN A 146 5.88 4.96 5.60
CA ASN A 146 6.41 3.84 6.36
C ASN A 146 5.39 2.73 6.58
N VAL A 147 4.11 3.05 6.78
CA VAL A 147 3.03 2.03 6.81
C VAL A 147 2.97 1.28 5.48
N HIS A 148 3.09 1.99 4.35
CA HIS A 148 3.11 1.36 3.04
C HIS A 148 4.38 0.52 2.83
N THR A 149 5.57 1.04 3.18
CA THR A 149 6.82 0.32 2.95
C THR A 149 7.02 -0.83 3.91
N GLN A 150 6.51 -0.77 5.14
CA GLN A 150 6.49 -1.93 6.03
C GLN A 150 5.72 -3.09 5.43
N LYS A 151 4.56 -2.83 4.83
CA LYS A 151 3.74 -3.86 4.19
C LYS A 151 4.45 -4.58 3.05
N TYR A 152 5.27 -3.88 2.25
CA TYR A 152 5.85 -4.44 1.02
C TYR A 152 7.37 -4.70 1.08
N LEU A 153 8.10 -4.02 1.97
CA LEU A 153 9.55 -4.14 2.15
C LEU A 153 9.93 -4.70 3.54
N GLY A 154 8.99 -4.81 4.48
CA GLY A 154 9.27 -5.25 5.85
C GLY A 154 10.13 -4.29 6.66
N ARG A 155 10.23 -3.02 6.22
CA ARG A 155 10.99 -1.98 6.90
C ARG A 155 10.47 -0.57 6.62
N ASP A 156 10.80 0.34 7.51
CA ASP A 156 10.61 1.77 7.36
C ASP A 156 11.57 2.31 6.29
N MET A 157 11.10 3.27 5.50
CA MET A 157 11.87 3.89 4.43
C MET A 157 12.33 5.30 4.78
N ILE A 158 11.52 6.06 5.52
CA ILE A 158 11.76 7.45 5.89
C ILE A 158 12.04 7.51 7.38
N SER A 159 13.23 7.95 7.77
CA SER A 159 13.61 8.15 9.17
C SER A 159 13.12 9.49 9.70
N GLU A 160 13.12 9.65 11.03
CA GLU A 160 12.88 10.95 11.66
C GLU A 160 13.99 11.96 11.33
N ASP A 161 15.24 11.50 11.26
CA ASP A 161 16.39 12.33 10.88
C ASP A 161 16.22 12.97 9.51
N LEU A 162 15.61 12.25 8.56
CA LEU A 162 15.30 12.80 7.24
C LEU A 162 14.25 13.91 7.33
N ILE A 163 13.25 13.79 8.22
CA ILE A 163 12.28 14.85 8.45
C ILE A 163 12.96 16.10 8.99
N VAL A 164 13.85 15.93 9.98
CA VAL A 164 14.65 17.03 10.53
C VAL A 164 15.49 17.68 9.42
N ALA A 165 16.21 16.89 8.62
CA ALA A 165 17.04 17.39 7.53
C ALA A 165 16.24 18.15 6.47
N LEU A 166 15.02 17.70 6.13
CA LEU A 166 14.13 18.39 5.20
C LEU A 166 13.71 19.77 5.71
N VAL A 167 13.38 19.88 7.02
CA VAL A 167 13.01 21.17 7.62
C VAL A 167 14.22 22.11 7.67
N LEU A 168 15.37 21.64 8.13
CA LEU A 168 16.60 22.45 8.18
C LEU A 168 17.02 22.92 6.78
N GLY A 169 16.81 22.11 5.75
CA GLY A 169 17.13 22.44 4.36
C GLY A 169 16.32 23.57 3.76
N VAL A 170 15.17 23.94 4.34
CA VAL A 170 14.29 25.03 3.84
C VAL A 170 14.30 26.28 4.71
N LEU A 171 15.05 26.27 5.81
CA LEU A 171 15.17 27.38 6.75
C LEU A 171 16.53 28.10 6.59
N PRO A 172 16.59 29.41 6.87
CA PRO A 172 17.84 30.18 6.85
C PRO A 172 18.79 29.73 7.97
N ASN A 173 19.98 29.26 7.60
CA ASN A 173 20.92 28.61 8.51
C ASN A 173 21.54 29.59 9.53
N GLU A 174 21.51 30.89 9.27
CA GLU A 174 22.11 31.92 10.11
C GLU A 174 21.44 31.99 11.50
N TYR A 175 20.18 31.56 11.59
CA TYR A 175 19.41 31.63 12.83
C TYR A 175 19.54 30.38 13.72
N PHE A 176 19.78 29.20 13.13
CA PHE A 176 19.82 27.94 13.87
C PHE A 176 21.16 27.20 13.84
N GLY A 177 22.07 27.56 12.92
CA GLY A 177 23.30 26.79 12.66
C GLY A 177 24.22 26.62 13.87
N ALA A 178 24.21 27.58 14.80
CA ALA A 178 24.96 27.48 16.06
C ALA A 178 24.24 26.69 17.17
N GLN A 179 22.92 26.48 17.06
CA GLN A 179 22.08 25.87 18.11
C GLN A 179 21.78 24.39 17.86
N ILE A 180 21.95 23.93 16.62
CA ILE A 180 21.68 22.57 16.20
C ILE A 180 22.99 21.93 15.77
N SER A 181 23.44 20.96 16.57
CA SER A 181 24.61 20.13 16.29
C SER A 181 24.15 18.75 15.83
N LEU A 182 24.86 18.18 14.85
CA LEU A 182 24.64 16.82 14.38
C LEU A 182 25.35 15.84 15.33
N ASP A 183 24.73 15.55 16.47
CA ASP A 183 25.25 14.62 17.48
C ASP A 183 24.14 13.68 17.99
N GLU A 184 24.56 12.55 18.54
CA GLU A 184 23.66 11.46 18.95
C GLU A 184 22.68 11.84 20.06
N LYS A 185 22.99 12.87 20.86
CA LYS A 185 22.18 13.25 22.02
C LYS A 185 21.14 14.31 21.69
N GLY A 186 21.48 15.24 20.81
CA GLY A 186 20.67 16.44 20.52
C GLY A 186 20.04 16.49 19.14
N PHE A 187 20.40 15.57 18.23
CA PHE A 187 19.82 15.50 16.90
C PHE A 187 18.67 14.47 16.85
N ASN A 188 17.53 14.86 17.40
CA ASN A 188 16.28 14.12 17.27
C ASN A 188 15.12 15.06 16.95
N LEU A 189 14.01 14.50 16.48
CA LEU A 189 12.86 15.25 15.99
C LEU A 189 12.32 16.24 17.04
N VAL A 190 12.10 15.76 18.27
CA VAL A 190 11.46 16.52 19.35
C VAL A 190 12.32 17.72 19.75
N ASP A 191 13.62 17.50 19.99
CA ASP A 191 14.51 18.56 20.45
C ASP A 191 14.78 19.59 19.35
N VAL A 192 14.92 19.16 18.11
CA VAL A 192 15.13 20.08 16.98
C VAL A 192 13.88 20.89 16.69
N GLU A 193 12.69 20.27 16.71
CA GLU A 193 11.42 20.98 16.57
C GLU A 193 11.26 22.05 17.65
N ALA A 194 11.49 21.70 18.92
CA ALA A 194 11.39 22.64 20.04
C ALA A 194 12.37 23.83 19.88
N LYS A 195 13.62 23.57 19.47
CA LYS A 195 14.61 24.63 19.21
C LYS A 195 14.17 25.56 18.08
N LEU A 196 13.73 25.00 16.96
CA LEU A 196 13.30 25.80 15.80
C LEU A 196 12.05 26.63 16.13
N ILE A 197 11.08 26.07 16.86
CA ILE A 197 9.92 26.81 17.37
C ILE A 197 10.36 27.91 18.34
N GLY A 198 11.36 27.66 19.19
CA GLY A 198 11.93 28.70 20.06
C GLY A 198 12.55 29.88 19.29
N ILE A 199 13.18 29.60 18.14
CA ILE A 199 13.83 30.60 17.29
C ILE A 199 12.80 31.39 16.47
N PHE A 200 11.90 30.69 15.78
CA PHE A 200 11.02 31.29 14.78
C PHE A 200 9.60 31.55 15.29
N GLY A 201 9.20 30.92 16.39
CA GLY A 201 7.86 31.02 16.97
C GLY A 201 6.77 30.59 15.98
N THR A 202 5.72 31.39 15.89
CA THR A 202 4.55 31.16 15.03
C THR A 202 4.70 31.77 13.63
N LYS A 203 5.92 32.15 13.22
CA LYS A 203 6.15 32.79 11.91
C LYS A 203 5.95 31.80 10.77
N SER A 204 5.33 32.29 9.69
CA SER A 204 5.21 31.53 8.44
C SER A 204 6.51 31.50 7.67
N LYS A 205 6.62 30.57 6.70
CA LYS A 205 7.79 30.47 5.81
C LYS A 205 8.18 31.81 5.20
N LYS A 206 7.20 32.51 4.62
CA LYS A 206 7.41 33.81 3.97
C LYS A 206 7.99 34.85 4.93
N VAL A 207 7.52 34.87 6.18
CA VAL A 207 8.04 35.80 7.20
C VAL A 207 9.47 35.43 7.57
N ILE A 208 9.74 34.13 7.82
CA ILE A 208 11.08 33.63 8.16
C ILE A 208 12.10 33.98 7.07
N MET A 209 11.77 33.71 5.80
CA MET A 209 12.63 34.03 4.65
C MET A 209 12.84 35.53 4.45
N GLY A 210 11.95 36.37 5.01
CA GLY A 210 12.06 37.82 4.99
C GLY A 210 12.90 38.40 6.14
N MET A 211 13.29 37.61 7.15
CA MET A 211 14.01 38.11 8.32
C MET A 211 15.47 38.51 8.00
N GLY A 212 16.05 37.96 6.93
CA GLY A 212 17.43 38.21 6.51
C GLY A 212 17.57 39.23 5.37
N ARG A 213 16.52 40.02 5.11
CA ARG A 213 16.51 41.08 4.09
C ARG A 213 16.38 42.47 4.71
#